data_AF-A0A7Y5DVP2-F1
#
_entry.id   AF-A0A7Y5DVP2-F1
#
_cell.length_a   1.000
_cell.length_b   1.000
_cell.length_c   1.000
_cell.angle_alpha   90.00
_cell.angle_beta   90.00
_cell.angle_gamma   90.00
#
_symmetry.space_group_name_H-M   'P 1'
#
loop_
_entity.id
_entity.type
_entity.pdbx_description
1 polymer ?
#
loop_
_entity_poly.entity_id
_entity_poly.type
_entity_poly.pdbx_seq_one_letter_code
_entity_poly.pdbx_strand_id
1 'polypeptide(L)'
;MGTFLTRDTDGDGVPNARDNCLSVANASQVDTDGDGFGNACDADLNNDGIVNALDLALFKAAFGTRGGASDLNADGIVNSLDISMFKQLFGAPPGPSATR
;
A
#
# COMPACT_ATOMS: atom_id res chain seq x y z
N MET A 1 -13.70 15.50 24.64
CA MET A 1 -13.99 15.71 23.21
C MET A 1 -12.67 15.65 22.46
N GLY A 2 -12.20 14.45 22.10
CA GLY A 2 -10.93 14.28 21.37
C GLY A 2 -11.14 14.59 19.90
N THR A 3 -10.37 15.54 19.36
CA THR A 3 -10.48 15.99 17.97
C THR A 3 -9.98 14.90 17.02
N PHE A 4 -10.88 14.35 16.20
CA PHE A 4 -10.61 13.35 15.16
C PHE A 4 -9.46 13.75 14.20
N LEU A 5 -9.14 15.05 14.14
CA LEU A 5 -8.06 15.63 13.33
C LEU A 5 -6.64 15.41 13.89
N THR A 6 -6.50 14.90 15.13
CA THR A 6 -5.18 14.67 15.78
C THR A 6 -4.92 13.20 16.08
N ARG A 7 -5.89 12.32 15.80
CA ARG A 7 -5.65 10.89 15.93
C ARG A 7 -4.66 10.47 14.84
N ASP A 8 -3.72 9.64 15.24
CA ASP A 8 -2.71 8.99 14.41
C ASP A 8 -2.72 7.53 14.87
N THR A 9 -3.28 6.63 14.05
CA THR A 9 -3.61 5.26 14.45
C THR A 9 -2.37 4.36 14.39
N ASP A 10 -1.50 4.57 13.41
CA ASP A 10 -0.33 3.76 13.16
C ASP A 10 0.97 4.41 13.64
N GLY A 11 0.91 5.66 14.07
CA GLY A 11 1.99 6.37 14.76
C GLY A 11 3.06 6.90 13.82
N ASP A 12 2.73 7.15 12.55
CA ASP A 12 3.69 7.60 11.54
C ASP A 12 3.88 9.13 11.50
N GLY A 13 3.09 9.86 12.31
CA GLY A 13 3.11 11.31 12.40
C GLY A 13 2.12 12.01 11.45
N VAL A 14 1.35 11.26 10.67
CA VAL A 14 0.28 11.76 9.81
C VAL A 14 -1.07 11.52 10.48
N PRO A 15 -1.89 12.57 10.70
CA PRO A 15 -3.19 12.35 11.30
C PRO A 15 -4.10 11.53 10.40
N ASN A 16 -4.92 10.63 10.97
CA ASN A 16 -5.87 9.76 10.26
C ASN A 16 -6.71 10.44 9.18
N ALA A 17 -7.01 11.75 9.33
CA ALA A 17 -7.81 12.50 8.36
C ALA A 17 -7.06 12.83 7.06
N ARG A 18 -5.74 12.58 7.01
CA ARG A 18 -4.83 12.86 5.91
C ARG A 18 -3.94 11.66 5.56
N ASP A 19 -4.14 10.55 6.25
CA ASP A 19 -3.34 9.35 6.16
C ASP A 19 -3.97 8.39 5.14
N ASN A 20 -3.24 8.13 4.06
CA ASN A 20 -3.63 7.21 2.99
C ASN A 20 -3.38 5.74 3.33
N CYS A 21 -2.85 5.42 4.52
CA CYS A 21 -2.67 4.08 5.03
C CYS A 21 -2.95 3.98 6.54
N LEU A 22 -4.23 4.15 6.93
CA LEU A 22 -4.74 4.16 8.33
C LEU A 22 -4.23 3.10 9.32
N SER A 23 -3.62 2.01 8.86
CA SER A 23 -3.13 0.89 9.65
C SER A 23 -1.67 0.51 9.38
N VAL A 24 -0.98 1.20 8.45
CA VAL A 24 0.37 0.86 7.99
C VAL A 24 1.20 2.13 7.89
N ALA A 25 2.11 2.30 8.85
CA ALA A 25 2.93 3.50 8.96
C ALA A 25 3.69 3.82 7.67
N ASN A 26 3.42 5.00 7.09
CA ASN A 26 4.00 5.43 5.83
C ASN A 26 4.13 6.97 5.78
N ALA A 27 4.96 7.53 6.66
CA ALA A 27 5.09 8.99 6.84
C ALA A 27 5.35 9.81 5.55
N SER A 28 5.87 9.19 4.48
CA SER A 28 6.06 9.81 3.17
C SER A 28 4.77 9.98 2.36
N GLN A 29 3.71 9.25 2.71
CA GLN A 29 2.37 9.29 2.11
C GLN A 29 2.40 9.17 0.59
N VAL A 30 3.34 8.37 0.08
CA VAL A 30 3.50 8.15 -1.37
C VAL A 30 2.31 7.34 -1.87
N ASP A 31 1.69 7.86 -2.92
CA ASP A 31 0.56 7.30 -3.64
C ASP A 31 0.84 7.55 -5.13
N THR A 32 1.31 6.51 -5.82
CA THR A 32 1.90 6.63 -7.17
C THR A 32 0.85 6.67 -8.26
N ASP A 33 -0.28 5.99 -8.06
CA ASP A 33 -1.37 5.91 -9.03
C ASP A 33 -2.55 6.83 -8.68
N GLY A 34 -2.57 7.40 -7.48
CA GLY A 34 -3.38 8.56 -7.11
C GLY A 34 -4.82 8.21 -6.75
N ASP A 35 -5.07 6.99 -6.27
CA ASP A 35 -6.41 6.56 -5.87
C ASP A 35 -6.76 6.86 -4.41
N GLY A 36 -5.80 7.40 -3.65
CA GLY A 36 -5.94 7.75 -2.25
C GLY A 36 -5.53 6.64 -1.28
N PHE A 37 -4.97 5.53 -1.76
CA PHE A 37 -4.28 4.53 -0.96
C PHE A 37 -2.77 4.63 -1.18
N GLY A 38 -2.02 4.64 -0.07
CA GLY A 38 -0.57 4.74 -0.19
C GLY A 38 0.04 3.43 -0.71
N ASN A 39 1.14 3.53 -1.46
CA ASN A 39 1.92 2.36 -1.94
C ASN A 39 2.21 1.35 -0.82
N ALA A 40 2.35 1.81 0.43
CA ALA A 40 2.65 0.98 1.59
C ALA A 40 1.51 0.04 2.03
N CYS A 41 0.26 0.37 1.71
CA CYS A 41 -0.92 -0.41 2.06
C CYS A 41 -1.72 -0.87 0.83
N ASP A 42 -1.30 -0.52 -0.37
CA ASP A 42 -1.98 -0.83 -1.61
C ASP A 42 -1.39 -2.08 -2.30
N ALA A 43 -1.81 -3.27 -1.85
CA ALA A 43 -1.32 -4.55 -2.41
C ALA A 43 -2.44 -5.50 -2.86
N ASP A 44 -3.69 -5.03 -2.93
CA ASP A 44 -4.81 -5.76 -3.53
C ASP A 44 -4.82 -5.55 -5.05
N LEU A 45 -3.84 -6.16 -5.72
CA LEU A 45 -3.58 -5.96 -7.14
C LEU A 45 -4.74 -6.42 -8.05
N ASN A 46 -5.68 -7.21 -7.52
CA ASN A 46 -6.84 -7.69 -8.27
C ASN A 46 -8.18 -7.05 -7.85
N ASN A 47 -8.18 -6.23 -6.80
CA ASN A 47 -9.33 -5.53 -6.21
C ASN A 47 -10.45 -6.48 -5.74
N ASP A 48 -10.10 -7.59 -5.09
CA ASP A 48 -11.08 -8.51 -4.47
C ASP A 48 -11.30 -8.28 -2.96
N GLY A 49 -10.59 -7.31 -2.38
CA GLY A 49 -10.66 -6.91 -0.99
C GLY A 49 -9.75 -7.70 -0.05
N ILE A 50 -8.90 -8.60 -0.55
CA ILE A 50 -8.04 -9.46 0.29
C ILE A 50 -6.68 -9.70 -0.39
N VAL A 51 -5.57 -9.23 0.21
CA VAL A 51 -4.22 -9.64 -0.26
C VAL A 51 -4.01 -11.13 -0.02
N ASN A 52 -3.89 -11.87 -1.12
CA ASN A 52 -3.74 -13.32 -1.08
C ASN A 52 -2.77 -13.86 -2.15
N ALA A 53 -2.83 -15.17 -2.38
CA ALA A 53 -1.92 -15.82 -3.34
C ALA A 53 -2.19 -15.40 -4.80
N LEU A 54 -3.40 -14.92 -5.11
CA LEU A 54 -3.75 -14.37 -6.42
C LEU A 54 -3.02 -13.05 -6.67
N ASP A 55 -2.99 -12.15 -5.69
CA ASP A 55 -2.23 -10.89 -5.77
C ASP A 55 -0.73 -11.17 -5.83
N LEU A 56 -0.24 -12.17 -5.09
CA LEU A 56 1.15 -12.60 -5.20
C LEU A 56 1.51 -13.07 -6.63
N ALA A 57 0.58 -13.69 -7.34
CA ALA A 57 0.79 -14.09 -8.73
C ALA A 57 0.89 -12.87 -9.66
N LEU A 58 0.05 -11.85 -9.44
CA LEU A 58 0.13 -10.58 -10.17
C LEU A 58 1.42 -9.82 -9.88
N PHE A 59 1.80 -9.72 -8.61
CA PHE A 59 3.06 -9.12 -8.18
C PHE A 59 4.27 -9.80 -8.85
N LYS A 60 4.29 -11.14 -8.85
CA LYS A 60 5.38 -11.90 -9.48
C LYS A 60 5.47 -11.67 -10.99
N ALA A 61 4.33 -11.42 -11.65
CA ALA A 61 4.31 -11.08 -13.07
C ALA A 61 4.91 -9.69 -13.35
N ALA A 62 4.90 -8.78 -12.36
CA ALA A 62 5.48 -7.46 -12.45
C ALA A 62 6.98 -7.40 -12.04
N PHE A 63 7.59 -8.50 -11.57
CA PHE A 63 8.97 -8.44 -11.08
C PHE A 63 9.96 -7.98 -12.17
N GLY A 64 10.72 -6.93 -11.88
CA GLY A 64 11.67 -6.28 -12.79
C GLY A 64 11.05 -5.21 -13.69
N THR A 65 9.74 -4.94 -13.61
CA THR A 65 9.14 -3.79 -14.31
C THR A 65 9.44 -2.49 -13.58
N ARG A 66 9.42 -1.37 -14.31
CA ARG A 66 9.58 -0.04 -13.71
C ARG A 66 8.26 0.44 -13.12
N GLY A 67 8.26 0.77 -11.83
CA GLY A 67 7.12 1.36 -11.14
C GLY A 67 5.82 0.56 -11.25
N GLY A 68 4.70 1.29 -11.21
CA GLY A 68 3.34 0.74 -11.23
C GLY A 68 2.85 0.33 -9.84
N ALA A 69 1.64 -0.23 -9.77
CA ALA A 69 1.01 -0.60 -8.50
C ALA A 69 1.75 -1.71 -7.71
N SER A 70 2.69 -2.41 -8.33
CA SER A 70 3.53 -3.40 -7.62
C SER A 70 4.82 -2.83 -7.04
N ASP A 71 5.13 -1.55 -7.28
CA ASP A 71 6.27 -0.81 -6.69
C ASP A 71 5.83 -0.19 -5.35
N LEU A 72 5.73 -1.04 -4.33
CA LEU A 72 5.17 -0.69 -3.01
C LEU A 72 6.12 0.19 -2.20
N ASN A 73 7.43 0.13 -2.45
CA ASN A 73 8.40 0.98 -1.76
C ASN A 73 8.69 2.30 -2.50
N ALA A 74 8.15 2.46 -3.71
CA ALA A 74 8.31 3.62 -4.59
C ALA A 74 9.77 3.94 -4.94
N ASP A 75 10.62 2.91 -5.12
CA ASP A 75 11.99 3.08 -5.57
C ASP A 75 12.15 3.13 -7.10
N GLY A 76 11.05 2.92 -7.83
CA GLY A 76 10.96 3.00 -9.28
C GLY A 76 11.13 1.65 -9.99
N ILE A 77 11.32 0.55 -9.28
CA ILE A 77 11.41 -0.79 -9.87
C ILE A 77 10.84 -1.88 -8.97
N VAL A 78 9.94 -2.70 -9.50
CA VAL A 78 9.36 -3.83 -8.78
C VAL A 78 10.43 -4.89 -8.53
N ASN A 79 10.82 -5.08 -7.28
CA ASN A 79 11.92 -5.93 -6.90
C ASN A 79 11.72 -6.63 -5.53
N SER A 80 12.79 -7.15 -4.96
CA SER A 80 12.77 -7.84 -3.65
C SER A 80 12.45 -6.94 -2.46
N LEU A 81 12.53 -5.63 -2.61
CA LEU A 81 12.12 -4.69 -1.58
C LEU A 81 10.60 -4.60 -1.54
N ASP A 82 9.93 -4.55 -2.69
CA ASP A 82 8.47 -4.56 -2.78
C ASP A 82 7.87 -5.87 -2.30
N ILE A 83 8.51 -7.01 -2.58
CA ILE A 83 8.00 -8.29 -2.07
C ILE A 83 8.08 -8.37 -0.54
N SER A 84 9.00 -7.62 0.08
CA SER A 84 9.12 -7.58 1.54
C SER A 84 7.96 -6.80 2.15
N MET A 85 7.52 -5.73 1.51
CA MET A 85 6.32 -4.97 1.88
C MET A 85 5.05 -5.77 1.60
N PHE A 86 4.92 -6.34 0.40
CA PHE A 86 3.78 -7.18 0.00
C PHE A 86 3.53 -8.31 1.02
N LYS A 87 4.60 -8.97 1.48
CA LYS A 87 4.48 -10.08 2.44
C LYS A 87 3.93 -9.65 3.82
N GLN A 88 4.12 -8.40 4.21
CA GLN A 88 3.57 -7.88 5.47
C GLN A 88 2.06 -7.65 5.39
N LEU A 89 1.50 -7.59 4.17
CA LEU A 89 0.09 -7.27 3.93
C LEU A 89 -0.80 -8.52 3.77
N PHE A 90 -0.25 -9.74 3.82
CA PHE A 90 -1.07 -10.97 3.78
C PHE A 90 -2.08 -11.01 4.93
N GLY A 91 -3.37 -11.00 4.58
CA GLY A 91 -4.47 -11.04 5.54
C GLY A 91 -4.70 -9.74 6.31
N ALA A 92 -3.94 -8.67 6.03
CA ALA A 92 -4.33 -7.32 6.43
C ALA A 92 -5.49 -6.83 5.52
N PRO A 93 -6.27 -5.82 5.91
CA PRO A 93 -7.14 -5.10 4.98
C PRO A 93 -6.26 -4.12 4.17
N PRO A 94 -5.89 -4.44 2.93
CA PRO A 94 -5.15 -3.51 2.07
C PRO A 94 -6.08 -2.43 1.52
N GLY A 95 -5.48 -1.40 0.94
CA GLY A 95 -6.12 -0.59 -0.08
C GLY A 95 -6.29 -1.38 -1.39
N PRO A 96 -7.37 -1.11 -2.16
CA PRO A 96 -7.46 -1.52 -3.56
C PRO A 96 -6.33 -0.86 -4.35
N SER A 97 -5.80 -1.55 -5.35
CA SER A 97 -4.85 -0.97 -6.29
C SER A 97 -5.58 -0.28 -7.42
N ALA A 98 -5.15 0.91 -7.82
CA ALA A 98 -5.80 1.73 -8.85
C ALA A 98 -5.77 1.11 -10.27
N THR A 99 -5.30 -0.13 -10.42
CA THR A 99 -5.15 -0.83 -11.69
C THR A 99 -6.45 -1.39 -12.28
N ARG A 100 -7.64 -1.01 -11.80
CA ARG A 100 -8.92 -1.31 -12.46
C ARG A 100 -9.98 -0.21 -12.37
#